data_AF-A0A5C7Q0Y4-F1
#
_entry.id   AF-A0A5C7Q0Y4-F1
#
_cell.length_a   1.000
_cell.length_b   1.000
_cell.length_c   1.000
_cell.angle_alpha   90.00
_cell.angle_beta   90.00
_cell.angle_gamma   90.00
#
_symmetry.space_group_name_H-M   'P 1'
#
loop_
_entity.id
_entity.type
_entity.pdbx_description
1 polymer ?
#
loop_
_entity_poly.entity_id
_entity_poly.type
_entity_poly.pdbx_seq_one_letter_code
_entity_poly.pdbx_strand_id
1 'polypeptide(L)' 'MANEITGWRKWLWPLASRKVQVALATVAAAWAAQAGLDWNEERITSILAVGVALILGIAHEDNGAKSAG' A
#
# COMPACT_ATOMS: atom_id res chain seq x y z
N MET A 1 -19.70 -19.32 15.51
CA MET A 1 -19.95 -19.73 14.11
C MET A 1 -18.79 -19.21 13.27
N ALA A 2 -17.88 -20.10 12.86
CA ALA A 2 -16.72 -19.71 12.05
C ALA A 2 -17.20 -19.38 10.63
N ASN A 3 -17.05 -18.12 10.22
CA ASN A 3 -17.27 -17.71 8.84
C ASN A 3 -16.12 -18.26 8.00
N GLU A 4 -16.28 -19.45 7.42
CA GLU A 4 -15.27 -20.03 6.54
C GLU A 4 -15.08 -19.13 5.31
N ILE A 5 -13.98 -18.39 5.28
CA ILE A 5 -13.60 -17.55 4.14
C ILE A 5 -13.12 -18.49 3.02
N THR A 6 -14.01 -18.86 2.09
CA THR A 6 -13.72 -19.75 0.96
C THR A 6 -13.56 -18.98 -0.36
N GLY A 7 -12.78 -19.55 -1.29
CA GLY A 7 -12.63 -19.07 -2.67
C GLY A 7 -11.78 -17.80 -2.86
N TRP A 8 -12.15 -16.98 -3.84
CA TRP A 8 -11.47 -15.75 -4.29
C TRP A 8 -11.21 -14.74 -3.16
N ARG A 9 -12.06 -14.74 -2.15
CA ARG A 9 -11.99 -13.85 -0.98
C ARG A 9 -10.78 -14.15 -0.09
N LYS A 10 -10.31 -15.40 -0.08
CA LYS A 10 -9.04 -15.80 0.55
C LYS A 10 -7.84 -15.42 -0.29
N TRP A 11 -8.00 -15.17 -1.60
CA TRP A 11 -6.90 -14.75 -2.48
C TRP A 11 -6.72 -13.23 -2.48
N LEU A 12 -7.81 -12.49 -2.33
CA LEU A 12 -7.85 -11.02 -2.18
C LEU A 12 -7.61 -10.55 -0.74
N TRP A 13 -7.37 -11.47 0.20
CA TRP A 13 -7.01 -11.14 1.58
C TRP A 13 -5.86 -10.12 1.73
N PRO A 14 -4.83 -10.05 0.85
CA PRO A 14 -3.77 -9.07 1.01
C PRO A 14 -4.28 -7.65 0.76
N LEU A 15 -5.31 -7.48 -0.07
CA LEU A 15 -5.94 -6.17 -0.35
C LEU A 15 -6.66 -5.60 0.87
N ALA A 16 -6.95 -6.41 1.90
CA ALA A 16 -7.46 -5.92 3.17
C ALA A 16 -6.37 -5.24 4.02
N SER A 17 -5.08 -5.44 3.70
CA SER A 17 -3.98 -4.80 4.42
C SER A 17 -3.84 -3.33 4.04
N ARG A 18 -3.84 -2.44 5.05
CA ARG A 18 -3.52 -1.01 4.89
C ARG A 18 -2.24 -0.79 4.08
N LYS A 19 -1.20 -1.59 4.31
CA LYS A 19 0.09 -1.51 3.61
C LYS A 19 -0.05 -1.73 2.10
N VAL A 20 -0.84 -2.73 1.72
CA VAL A 20 -1.07 -3.08 0.32
C VAL A 20 -1.92 -2.03 -0.37
N GLN A 21 -2.95 -1.52 0.31
CA GLN A 21 -3.79 -0.44 -0.23
C GLN A 21 -2.97 0.82 -0.49
N VAL A 22 -2.09 1.21 0.45
CA VAL A 22 -1.20 2.36 0.27
C VAL A 22 -0.20 2.12 -0.87
N ALA A 23 0.41 0.92 -0.95
CA ALA A 23 1.31 0.59 -2.05
C ALA A 23 0.63 0.70 -3.42
N LEU A 24 -0.59 0.18 -3.56
CA LEU A 24 -1.37 0.28 -4.79
C LEU A 24 -1.72 1.74 -5.11
N ALA A 25 -2.12 2.53 -4.12
CA ALA A 25 -2.40 3.95 -4.31
C ALA A 25 -1.15 4.74 -4.76
N THR A 26 0.02 4.46 -4.18
CA THR A 26 1.29 5.07 -4.58
C THR A 26 1.64 4.73 -6.03
N VAL A 27 1.56 3.44 -6.40
CA VAL A 27 1.88 3.01 -7.78
C VAL A 27 0.88 3.63 -8.77
N ALA A 28 -0.41 3.65 -8.45
CA ALA A 28 -1.42 4.28 -9.29
C ALA A 28 -1.18 5.78 -9.48
N ALA A 29 -0.81 6.49 -8.41
CA ALA A 29 -0.50 7.92 -8.47
C ALA A 29 0.76 8.19 -9.31
N ALA A 30 1.82 7.41 -9.12
CA ALA A 30 3.05 7.51 -9.90
C ALA A 30 2.79 7.22 -11.39
N TRP A 31 2.01 6.20 -11.69
CA TRP A 31 1.62 5.86 -13.06
C TRP A 31 0.76 6.95 -13.70
N ALA A 32 -0.23 7.49 -12.99
CA ALA A 32 -1.06 8.59 -13.49
C ALA A 32 -0.23 9.86 -13.76
N ALA A 33 0.75 10.16 -12.90
CA ALA A 33 1.67 11.28 -13.09
C ALA A 33 2.53 11.11 -14.35
N GLN A 34 3.04 9.89 -14.60
CA GLN A 34 3.82 9.58 -15.81
C GLN A 34 2.96 9.60 -17.07
N ALA A 35 1.78 8.97 -17.03
CA ALA A 35 0.96 8.71 -18.23
C ALA A 35 0.06 9.89 -18.63
N GLY A 36 -0.36 10.74 -17.68
CA GLY A 36 -1.32 11.82 -17.94
C GLY A 36 -0.74 13.24 -17.84
N LEU A 37 0.36 13.42 -17.11
CA LEU A 37 0.94 14.75 -16.84
C LEU A 37 2.37 14.91 -17.36
N ASP A 38 2.95 13.87 -17.95
CA ASP A 38 4.32 13.82 -18.48
C ASP A 38 5.36 14.37 -17.48
N TRP A 39 5.17 14.03 -16.21
CA TRP A 39 6.09 14.45 -15.16
C TRP A 39 7.46 13.80 -15.33
N ASN A 40 8.50 14.55 -14.99
CA ASN A 40 9.87 14.04 -15.03
C ASN A 40 10.10 12.95 -13.96
N GLU A 41 11.15 12.17 -14.17
CA GLU A 41 11.51 11.03 -13.32
C GLU A 41 11.75 11.43 -11.86
N GLU A 42 12.28 12.63 -11.62
CA GLU A 42 12.50 13.18 -10.27
C GLU A 42 11.19 13.32 -9.47
N ARG A 43 10.11 13.77 -10.09
CA ARG A 43 8.80 13.89 -9.42
C ARG A 43 8.19 12.52 -9.16
N ILE A 44 8.34 11.58 -10.08
CA ILE A 44 7.81 10.22 -9.94
C ILE A 44 8.53 9.48 -8.82
N THR A 45 9.86 9.55 -8.81
CA THR A 45 10.69 8.99 -7.73
C THR A 45 10.36 9.63 -6.38
N SER A 46 10.03 10.93 -6.34
CA SER A 46 9.55 11.58 -5.12
C SER A 46 8.22 10.98 -4.61
N ILE A 47 7.24 10.74 -5.49
CA ILE A 47 5.98 10.07 -5.12
C ILE A 47 6.25 8.67 -4.56
N LEU A 48 7.11 7.90 -5.24
CA LEU A 48 7.48 6.56 -4.81
C LEU A 48 8.18 6.58 -3.45
N ALA A 49 9.12 7.50 -3.23
CA ALA A 49 9.83 7.65 -1.96
C ALA A 49 8.88 7.98 -0.80
N VAL A 50 7.94 8.92 -1.01
CA VAL A 50 6.91 9.25 -0.01
C VAL A 50 6.03 8.03 0.27
N GLY A 51 5.58 7.32 -0.77
CA GLY A 51 4.77 6.11 -0.58
C GLY A 51 5.49 5.01 0.19
N VAL A 52 6.76 4.76 -0.10
CA VAL A 52 7.60 3.81 0.64
C VAL A 52 7.71 4.22 2.11
N ALA A 53 7.96 5.50 2.40
CA ALA A 53 8.02 6.00 3.77
C ALA A 53 6.71 5.77 4.54
N LEU A 54 5.55 6.00 3.90
CA LEU A 54 4.24 5.73 4.49
C LEU A 54 4.04 4.24 4.79
N ILE A 55 4.38 3.35 3.85
CA ILE A 55 4.26 1.90 4.04
C ILE A 55 5.14 1.42 5.20
N LEU A 56 6.37 1.92 5.30
CA LEU A 56 7.28 1.61 6.40
C LEU A 56 6.75 2.13 7.74
N GLY A 57 6.19 3.34 7.77
CA GLY A 57 5.54 3.90 8.96
C GLY A 57 4.38 3.03 9.44
N ILE A 58 3.51 2.59 8.54
CA ILE A 58 2.40 1.67 8.85
C ILE A 58 2.93 0.32 9.35
N ALA A 59 4.02 -0.19 8.76
CA ALA A 59 4.65 -1.42 9.23
C ALA A 59 5.22 -1.29 10.64
N HIS A 60 5.80 -0.14 10.96
CA HIS A 60 6.29 0.17 12.31
C HIS A 60 5.14 0.27 13.32
N GLU A 61 4.08 1.02 12.99
CA GLU A 61 2.85 1.14 13.79
C GLU A 61 2.23 -0.24 14.10
N ASP A 62 2.06 -1.08 13.06
CA ASP A 62 1.48 -2.42 13.20
C ASP A 62 2.34 -3.35 14.08
N ASN A 63 3.66 -3.20 14.06
CA ASN A 63 4.56 -3.98 14.92
C ASN A 63 4.48 -3.52 16.39
N GLY A 64 4.37 -2.21 16.62
CA GLY A 64 4.18 -1.65 17.96
C GLY A 64 2.85 -2.08 18.56
N ALA A 65 1.76 -1.99 17.80
CA ALA A 65 0.42 -2.39 18.24
C ALA A 65 0.34 -3.89 18.62
N LYS A 66 1.06 -4.76 17.90
CA LYS A 66 1.13 -6.19 18.21
C LYS A 66 1.98 -6.53 19.44
N SER A 67 2.92 -5.66 19.82
CA SER A 67 3.83 -5.91 20.94
C SER A 67 3.31 -5.37 22.28
N ALA A 68 2.29 -4.50 22.24
CA ALA A 68 1.71 -3.85 23.42
C ALA A 68 0.51 -4.61 24.04
N GLY A 69 0.10 -5.74 23.45
CA GLY A 69 -0.93 -6.65 23.97
C GLY A 69 -0.36 -8.02 24.25
#